data_AF-A0A2H6JNH8-F1
#
_entry.id   AF-A0A2H6JNH8-F1
#
_cell.length_a   1.000
_cell.length_b   1.000
_cell.length_c   1.000
_cell.angle_alpha   90.00
_cell.angle_beta   90.00
_cell.angle_gamma   90.00
#
_symmetry.space_group_name_H-M   'P 1'
#
loop_
_entity.id
_entity.type
_entity.pdbx_description
1 polymer ?
#
loop_
_entity_poly.entity_id
_entity_poly.type
_entity_poly.pdbx_seq_one_letter_code
_entity_poly.pdbx_strand_id
1 'polypeptide(L)'
;MQKRMMLVRTALAATLVLGLGGLSTAATGPLKAPTEQLIIAGKKPARFDHSVHLKMGLKCGTCHHDQDHKPLTAKDIAAMTDSSQLACVSCHNKSRPQMELQTKRDVFHARCRACHQKGYQGKKGPTRCSGCHLKRKRQPLEGC
;
A
#
# COMPACT_ATOMS: atom_id res chain seq x y z
N MET A 1 60.29 -15.54 -53.60
CA MET A 1 59.35 -14.43 -53.41
C MET A 1 58.41 -14.80 -52.25
N GLN A 2 58.78 -14.44 -51.02
CA GLN A 2 58.03 -13.54 -50.13
C GLN A 2 56.53 -13.85 -49.99
N LYS A 3 56.15 -14.45 -48.86
CA LYS A 3 55.01 -14.02 -48.02
C LYS A 3 55.06 -14.76 -46.68
N ARG A 4 55.70 -14.11 -45.70
CA ARG A 4 55.56 -14.42 -44.26
C ARG A 4 54.11 -14.13 -43.87
N MET A 5 53.33 -15.16 -43.56
CA MET A 5 52.02 -14.97 -42.93
C MET A 5 52.14 -15.27 -41.44
N MET A 6 52.16 -14.20 -40.66
CA MET A 6 52.03 -14.22 -39.20
C MET A 6 50.70 -14.89 -38.82
N LEU A 7 50.74 -16.01 -38.11
CA LEU A 7 49.57 -16.52 -37.39
C LEU A 7 49.61 -15.97 -35.97
N VAL A 8 48.76 -14.98 -35.77
CA VAL A 8 48.51 -14.22 -34.55
C VAL A 8 47.95 -15.15 -33.47
N ARG A 9 48.60 -15.13 -32.30
CA ARG A 9 48.13 -15.78 -31.07
C ARG A 9 46.90 -15.03 -30.55
N THR A 10 45.70 -15.55 -30.79
CA THR A 10 44.48 -15.06 -30.12
C THR A 10 44.23 -15.90 -28.87
N ALA A 11 44.71 -15.42 -27.73
CA ALA A 11 44.20 -15.80 -26.42
C ALA A 11 43.36 -14.61 -25.91
N LEU A 12 42.03 -14.77 -25.87
CA LEU A 12 41.17 -13.78 -25.20
C LEU A 12 40.06 -14.49 -24.41
N ALA A 13 40.39 -14.67 -23.13
CA ALA A 13 39.56 -14.79 -21.93
C ALA A 13 38.04 -14.89 -22.09
N ALA A 14 37.51 -16.04 -21.68
CA ALA A 14 36.13 -16.21 -21.24
C ALA A 14 35.90 -15.40 -19.95
N THR A 15 35.22 -14.26 -20.06
CA THR A 15 34.73 -13.53 -18.88
C THR A 15 33.33 -14.03 -18.53
N LEU A 16 33.31 -14.91 -17.53
CA LEU A 16 32.11 -15.42 -16.88
C LEU A 16 31.45 -14.27 -16.10
N VAL A 17 30.42 -13.65 -16.67
CA VAL A 17 29.60 -12.65 -15.97
C VAL A 17 28.68 -13.39 -15.00
N LEU A 18 29.13 -13.53 -13.75
CA LEU A 18 28.27 -13.92 -12.63
C LEU A 18 27.25 -12.80 -12.38
N GLY A 19 26.07 -12.94 -12.95
CA GLY A 19 24.92 -12.13 -12.58
C GLY A 19 24.51 -12.47 -11.15
N LEU A 20 24.86 -11.61 -10.19
CA LEU A 20 24.24 -11.58 -8.87
C LEU A 20 22.78 -11.14 -9.04
N GLY A 21 21.90 -12.10 -9.33
CA GLY A 21 20.47 -11.93 -9.17
C GLY A 21 20.19 -11.70 -7.69
N GLY A 22 19.86 -10.47 -7.32
CA GLY A 22 19.45 -10.10 -5.97
C GLY A 22 18.23 -10.93 -5.55
N LEU A 23 18.48 -11.91 -4.68
CA LEU A 23 17.44 -12.70 -4.03
C LEU A 23 16.67 -11.76 -3.08
N SER A 24 15.50 -11.30 -3.52
CA SER A 24 14.59 -10.55 -2.67
C SER A 24 14.01 -11.49 -1.63
N THR A 25 14.52 -11.42 -0.40
CA THR A 25 13.92 -12.13 0.73
C THR A 25 12.59 -11.45 1.06
N ALA A 26 11.48 -12.17 0.87
CA ALA A 26 10.20 -11.76 1.43
C ALA A 26 10.37 -11.67 2.96
N ALA A 27 10.11 -10.49 3.54
CA ALA A 27 10.25 -10.29 4.97
C ALA A 27 9.27 -11.20 5.73
N THR A 28 9.81 -12.22 6.42
CA THR A 28 9.04 -13.22 7.20
C THR A 28 8.66 -12.74 8.61
N GLY A 29 8.62 -11.43 8.84
CA GLY A 29 8.34 -10.83 10.15
C GLY A 29 6.84 -10.63 10.42
N PRO A 30 6.44 -10.50 11.69
CA PRO A 30 5.05 -10.19 12.04
C PRO A 30 4.61 -8.87 11.40
N LEU A 31 3.39 -8.83 10.87
CA LEU A 31 2.84 -7.62 10.27
C LEU A 31 2.73 -6.49 11.32
N LYS A 32 3.06 -5.29 10.88
CA LYS A 32 2.98 -4.07 11.68
C LYS A 32 2.25 -3.01 10.86
N ALA A 33 1.74 -2.00 11.55
CA ALA A 33 1.21 -0.82 10.88
C ALA A 33 2.30 -0.19 9.99
N PRO A 34 2.02 0.10 8.71
CA PRO A 34 2.93 0.84 7.86
C PRO A 34 3.34 2.17 8.50
N THR A 35 4.65 2.39 8.59
CA THR A 35 5.22 3.63 9.15
C THR A 35 5.15 4.78 8.16
N GLU A 36 5.21 4.46 6.86
CA GLU A 36 5.10 5.42 5.78
C GLU A 36 3.64 5.80 5.50
N GLN A 37 3.44 7.03 5.01
CA GLN A 37 2.12 7.47 4.58
C GLN A 37 1.64 6.62 3.40
N LEU A 38 0.43 6.08 3.54
CA LEU A 38 -0.22 5.30 2.50
C LEU A 38 -0.97 6.21 1.53
N ILE A 39 -0.86 5.88 0.23
CA ILE A 39 -1.73 6.43 -0.80
C ILE A 39 -2.76 5.36 -1.19
N ILE A 40 -4.00 5.56 -0.76
CA ILE A 40 -5.14 4.73 -1.14
C ILE A 40 -5.45 5.02 -2.61
N ALA A 41 -5.11 4.07 -3.48
CA ALA A 41 -5.30 4.19 -4.91
C ALA A 41 -6.79 4.20 -5.32
N GLY A 42 -7.09 5.00 -6.35
CA GLY A 42 -8.42 5.14 -6.96
C GLY A 42 -8.46 6.33 -7.90
N LYS A 43 -9.62 6.62 -8.51
CA LYS A 43 -9.79 7.78 -9.43
C LYS A 43 -9.37 9.11 -8.79
N LYS A 44 -9.54 9.22 -7.47
CA LYS A 44 -9.06 10.33 -6.63
C LYS A 44 -8.25 9.72 -5.48
N PRO A 45 -6.92 9.58 -5.62
CA PRO A 45 -6.11 8.98 -4.57
C PRO A 45 -6.24 9.75 -3.27
N ALA A 46 -6.19 9.07 -2.13
CA ALA A 46 -6.27 9.68 -0.80
C ALA A 46 -5.07 9.30 0.05
N ARG A 47 -4.58 10.24 0.86
CA ARG A 47 -3.51 9.97 1.84
C ARG A 47 -4.09 9.45 3.16
N PHE A 48 -3.37 8.52 3.77
CA PHE A 48 -3.67 7.98 5.10
C PHE A 48 -2.38 7.66 5.83
N ASP A 49 -2.31 7.96 7.12
CA ASP A 49 -1.11 7.79 7.93
C ASP A 49 -1.47 7.10 9.26
N HIS A 50 -0.96 5.88 9.46
CA HIS A 50 -1.20 5.13 10.70
C HIS A 50 -0.60 5.84 11.91
N SER A 51 0.60 6.42 11.78
CA SER A 51 1.31 7.09 12.87
C SER A 51 0.50 8.25 13.44
N VAL A 52 -0.17 9.03 12.57
CA VAL A 52 -1.07 10.11 13.02
C VAL A 52 -2.21 9.56 13.88
N HIS A 53 -2.89 8.50 13.42
CA HIS A 53 -4.06 7.95 14.12
C HIS A 53 -3.67 7.20 15.40
N LEU A 54 -2.56 6.45 15.38
CA LEU A 54 -2.06 5.74 16.57
C LEU A 54 -1.60 6.72 17.66
N LYS A 55 -0.95 7.83 17.30
CA LYS A 55 -0.58 8.90 18.25
C LYS A 55 -1.80 9.60 18.86
N MET A 56 -2.95 9.57 18.20
CA MET A 56 -4.22 10.04 18.77
C MET A 56 -4.84 9.04 19.74
N GLY A 57 -4.28 7.84 19.90
CA GLY A 57 -4.78 6.80 20.81
C GLY A 57 -5.74 5.79 20.15
N LEU A 58 -5.97 5.87 18.83
CA LEU A 58 -6.76 4.86 18.12
C LEU A 58 -6.04 3.51 18.15
N LYS A 59 -6.82 2.43 18.22
CA LYS A 59 -6.32 1.05 18.22
C LYS A 59 -6.53 0.44 16.83
N CYS A 60 -5.82 -0.64 16.52
CA CYS A 60 -5.99 -1.38 15.25
C CYS A 60 -7.46 -1.71 14.97
N GLY A 61 -8.14 -2.21 16.00
CA GLY A 61 -9.56 -2.56 16.02
C GLY A 61 -10.53 -1.41 15.82
N THR A 62 -10.07 -0.16 15.87
CA THR A 62 -10.91 0.99 15.54
C THR A 62 -11.28 1.03 14.05
N CYS A 63 -10.48 0.38 13.20
CA CYS A 63 -10.71 0.30 11.75
C CYS A 63 -10.72 -1.15 11.24
N HIS A 64 -9.77 -1.97 11.69
CA HIS A 64 -9.66 -3.36 11.27
C HIS A 64 -10.56 -4.24 12.13
N HIS A 65 -11.54 -4.87 11.52
CA HIS A 65 -12.45 -5.80 12.17
C HIS A 65 -12.56 -7.10 11.37
N ASP A 66 -13.02 -8.17 12.00
CA ASP A 66 -13.33 -9.42 11.34
C ASP A 66 -14.73 -9.39 10.67
N GLN A 67 -15.16 -10.55 10.16
CA GLN A 67 -16.45 -10.68 9.49
C GLN A 67 -17.65 -10.55 10.44
N ASP A 68 -17.45 -10.80 11.73
CA ASP A 68 -18.45 -10.65 12.79
C ASP A 68 -18.42 -9.26 13.44
N HIS A 69 -17.73 -8.30 12.80
CA HIS A 69 -17.50 -6.94 13.27
C HIS A 69 -16.73 -6.84 14.60
N LYS A 70 -15.98 -7.89 14.98
CA LYS A 70 -15.13 -7.84 16.17
C LYS A 70 -13.83 -7.10 15.85
N PRO A 71 -13.39 -6.18 16.72
CA PRO A 71 -12.17 -5.41 16.50
C PRO A 71 -10.93 -6.32 16.52
N LEU A 72 -10.09 -6.22 15.50
CA LEU A 72 -8.80 -6.93 15.46
C LEU A 72 -7.78 -6.23 16.38
N THR A 73 -7.09 -7.02 17.18
CA THR A 73 -5.97 -6.55 18.01
C THR A 73 -4.68 -6.44 17.19
N ALA A 74 -3.68 -5.77 17.75
CA ALA A 74 -2.34 -5.75 17.14
C ALA A 74 -1.73 -7.16 17.05
N LYS A 75 -2.07 -8.07 17.98
CA LYS A 75 -1.62 -9.46 17.97
C LYS A 75 -2.27 -10.25 16.84
N ASP A 76 -3.58 -10.06 16.62
CA ASP A 76 -4.31 -10.73 15.53
C ASP A 76 -3.72 -10.34 14.17
N ILE A 77 -3.46 -9.05 13.98
CA ILE A 77 -2.84 -8.53 12.76
C ILE A 77 -1.40 -9.04 12.61
N ALA A 78 -0.61 -9.03 13.68
CA ALA A 78 0.78 -9.48 13.65
C ALA A 78 0.93 -10.97 13.30
N ALA A 79 -0.08 -11.79 13.58
CA ALA A 79 -0.11 -13.21 13.25
C ALA A 79 -0.51 -13.50 11.80
N MET A 80 -1.02 -12.50 11.06
CA MET A 80 -1.36 -12.67 9.64
C MET A 80 -0.09 -12.73 8.78
N THR A 81 -0.12 -13.56 7.75
CA THR A 81 0.96 -13.70 6.77
C THR A 81 0.74 -12.86 5.51
N ASP A 82 -0.49 -12.41 5.29
CA ASP A 82 -0.88 -11.61 4.12
C ASP A 82 -1.62 -10.34 4.53
N SER A 83 -0.95 -9.20 4.38
CA SER A 83 -1.52 -7.89 4.66
C SER A 83 -2.66 -7.52 3.70
N SER A 84 -2.79 -8.17 2.54
CA SER A 84 -3.85 -7.89 1.58
C SER A 84 -5.25 -8.18 2.15
N GLN A 85 -5.33 -9.11 3.12
CA GLN A 85 -6.56 -9.44 3.83
C GLN A 85 -7.10 -8.26 4.65
N LEU A 86 -6.23 -7.35 5.09
CA LEU A 86 -6.59 -6.14 5.86
C LEU A 86 -7.12 -5.01 5.00
N ALA A 87 -6.95 -5.08 3.67
CA ALA A 87 -7.51 -4.09 2.77
C ALA A 87 -9.04 -4.20 2.84
N CYS A 88 -9.75 -3.08 3.04
CA CYS A 88 -11.20 -3.10 3.26
C CYS A 88 -11.92 -3.92 2.18
N VAL A 89 -11.51 -3.77 0.92
CA VAL A 89 -12.11 -4.42 -0.25
C VAL A 89 -11.80 -5.92 -0.40
N SER A 90 -10.92 -6.49 0.44
CA SER A 90 -10.78 -7.95 0.54
C SER A 90 -12.12 -8.59 0.90
N CYS A 91 -12.89 -7.92 1.76
CA CYS A 91 -14.23 -8.31 2.16
C CYS A 91 -15.31 -7.37 1.63
N HIS A 92 -15.10 -6.05 1.65
CA HIS A 92 -16.06 -5.04 1.19
C HIS A 92 -16.07 -4.93 -0.35
N ASN A 93 -16.73 -5.90 -0.98
CA ASN A 93 -16.80 -6.06 -2.43
C ASN A 93 -18.16 -6.62 -2.86
N LYS A 94 -18.34 -6.80 -4.17
CA LYS A 94 -19.61 -7.24 -4.79
C LYS A 94 -20.13 -8.60 -4.30
N SER A 95 -19.29 -9.41 -3.67
CA SER A 95 -19.67 -10.72 -3.14
C SER A 95 -20.36 -10.64 -1.76
N ARG A 96 -20.51 -9.43 -1.17
CA ARG A 96 -21.19 -9.24 0.11
C ARG A 96 -22.60 -8.67 -0.08
N PRO A 97 -23.57 -9.01 0.79
CA PRO A 97 -24.95 -8.57 0.65
C PRO A 97 -25.13 -7.05 0.88
N GLN A 98 -24.23 -6.41 1.63
CA GLN A 98 -24.37 -5.00 1.99
C GLN A 98 -23.87 -4.09 0.86
N MET A 99 -24.74 -3.83 -0.11
CA MET A 99 -24.46 -3.10 -1.34
C MET A 99 -23.80 -1.74 -1.13
N GLU A 100 -24.22 -1.00 -0.10
CA GLU A 100 -23.70 0.34 0.19
C GLU A 100 -22.24 0.35 0.64
N LEU A 101 -21.65 -0.78 0.97
CA LEU A 101 -20.26 -0.87 1.41
C LEU A 101 -19.39 -1.68 0.44
N GLN A 102 -19.85 -1.98 -0.77
CA GLN A 102 -19.11 -2.84 -1.71
C GLN A 102 -17.98 -2.11 -2.47
N THR A 103 -17.90 -0.78 -2.36
CA THR A 103 -16.89 -0.01 -3.11
C THR A 103 -15.87 0.60 -2.16
N LYS A 104 -14.63 0.80 -2.67
CA LYS A 104 -13.58 1.56 -1.96
C LYS A 104 -14.12 2.90 -1.47
N ARG A 105 -14.81 3.64 -2.34
CA ARG A 105 -15.34 4.97 -2.02
C ARG A 105 -16.26 4.89 -0.80
N ASP A 106 -17.19 3.95 -0.81
CA ASP A 106 -18.25 3.94 0.19
C ASP A 106 -17.74 3.42 1.53
N VAL A 107 -16.95 2.34 1.55
CA VAL A 107 -16.38 1.83 2.81
C VAL A 107 -15.43 2.84 3.48
N PHE A 108 -14.57 3.52 2.70
CA PHE A 108 -13.68 4.53 3.26
C PHE A 108 -14.44 5.78 3.72
N HIS A 109 -15.45 6.25 2.99
CA HIS A 109 -16.25 7.38 3.45
C HIS A 109 -17.12 7.04 4.67
N ALA A 110 -17.72 5.85 4.71
CA ALA A 110 -18.52 5.38 5.83
C ALA A 110 -17.68 5.27 7.11
N ARG A 111 -16.42 4.83 7.02
CA ARG A 111 -15.53 4.75 8.19
C ARG A 111 -14.78 6.04 8.48
N CYS A 112 -13.97 6.52 7.53
CA CYS A 112 -13.04 7.62 7.76
C CYS A 112 -13.77 8.96 7.94
N ARG A 113 -14.66 9.31 7.01
CA ARG A 113 -15.34 10.61 7.04
C ARG A 113 -16.30 10.71 8.22
N ALA A 114 -17.06 9.66 8.52
CA ALA A 114 -17.97 9.65 9.66
C ALA A 114 -17.21 9.82 10.99
N CYS A 115 -16.09 9.11 11.17
CA CYS A 115 -15.24 9.28 12.35
C CYS A 115 -14.67 10.71 12.44
N HIS A 116 -14.19 11.27 11.32
CA HIS A 116 -13.66 12.65 11.29
C HIS A 116 -14.73 13.69 11.62
N GLN A 117 -15.99 13.47 11.20
CA GLN A 117 -17.12 14.35 11.51
C GLN A 117 -17.51 14.27 12.99
N LYS A 118 -17.63 13.04 13.52
CA LYS A 118 -17.95 12.77 14.93
C LYS A 118 -16.84 13.28 15.86
N GLY A 119 -15.58 13.11 15.44
CA GLY A 119 -14.40 13.38 16.24
C GLY A 119 -14.07 12.26 17.23
N TYR A 120 -12.88 12.36 17.81
CA TYR A 120 -12.36 11.45 18.82
C TYR A 120 -11.61 12.26 19.87
N GLN A 121 -12.00 12.13 21.15
CA GLN A 121 -11.42 12.88 22.28
C GLN A 121 -11.33 14.40 22.03
N GLY A 122 -12.42 14.99 21.53
CA GLY A 122 -12.49 16.43 21.23
C GLY A 122 -11.73 16.87 19.97
N LYS A 123 -10.98 15.98 19.31
CA LYS A 123 -10.27 16.27 18.06
C LYS A 123 -11.08 15.81 16.86
N LYS A 124 -11.06 16.59 15.76
CA LYS A 124 -11.70 16.24 14.50
C LYS A 124 -10.67 16.07 13.40
N GLY A 125 -10.96 15.16 12.46
CA GLY A 125 -10.14 14.95 11.27
C GLY A 125 -10.63 15.77 10.08
N PRO A 126 -9.92 15.71 8.93
CA PRO A 126 -10.33 16.38 7.71
C PRO A 126 -11.67 15.84 7.19
N THR A 127 -12.62 16.72 6.92
CA THR A 127 -13.96 16.37 6.38
C THR A 127 -14.21 16.91 4.97
N ARG A 128 -13.37 17.84 4.50
CA ARG A 128 -13.38 18.36 3.13
C ARG A 128 -12.68 17.38 2.19
N CYS A 129 -13.12 17.31 0.94
CA CYS A 129 -12.59 16.36 -0.06
C CYS A 129 -11.06 16.46 -0.23
N SER A 130 -10.53 17.69 -0.32
CA SER A 130 -9.09 17.97 -0.45
C SER A 130 -8.28 17.71 0.82
N GLY A 131 -8.95 17.49 1.96
CA GLY A 131 -8.30 17.14 3.21
C GLY A 131 -7.70 15.72 3.16
N CYS A 132 -8.32 14.83 2.40
CA CYS A 132 -7.84 13.46 2.20
C CYS A 132 -7.36 13.21 0.76
N HIS A 133 -8.10 13.69 -0.24
CA HIS A 133 -7.77 13.42 -1.65
C HIS A 133 -6.66 14.33 -2.17
N LEU A 134 -5.68 13.72 -2.83
CA LEU A 134 -4.60 14.44 -3.50
C LEU A 134 -5.16 15.24 -4.67
N LYS A 135 -4.77 16.51 -4.77
CA LYS A 135 -5.09 17.34 -5.93
C LYS A 135 -4.31 16.76 -7.12
N ARG A 136 -4.99 16.30 -8.18
CA ARG A 136 -4.31 15.95 -9.43
C ARG A 136 -3.46 17.14 -9.85
N LYS A 137 -2.14 16.95 -9.98
CA LYS A 137 -1.39 17.80 -10.91
C LYS A 137 -1.99 17.52 -12.28
N ARG A 138 -2.50 18.56 -12.96
CA ARG A 138 -2.77 18.42 -14.39
C ARG A 138 -1.39 18.18 -14.99
N GLN A 139 -1.10 16.97 -15.46
CA GLN A 139 -0.02 16.84 -16.43
C GLN A 139 -0.48 17.67 -17.63
N PRO A 140 0.30 18.68 -18.06
CA PRO A 140 0.07 19.24 -19.39
C PRO A 140 0.13 18.07 -20.36
N LEU A 141 -0.86 17.97 -21.24
CA LEU A 141 -0.78 17.08 -22.40
C LEU A 141 0.31 17.67 -23.31
N GLU A 142 1.57 17.43 -22.98
CA GLU A 142 2.66 17.59 -23.93
C GLU A 142 2.57 16.38 -24.85
N GLY A 143 2.09 16.59 -26.07
CA GLY A 143 2.00 15.57 -27.11
C GLY A 143 0.61 15.45 -27.73
N CYS A 144 0.21 16.49 -28.47
CA CYS A 144 -0.41 16.25 -29.78
C CYS A 144 0.67 15.74 -30.74
#